data_AF-A0A813NMG1-F1
#
_entry.id   AF-A0A813NMG1-F1
#
_cell.length_a   1.000
_cell.length_b   1.000
_cell.length_c   1.000
_cell.angle_alpha   90.00
_cell.angle_beta   90.00
_cell.angle_gamma   90.00
#
_symmetry.space_group_name_H-M   'P 1'
#
loop_
_entity.id
_entity.type
_entity.pdbx_description
1 polymer ?
#
loop_
_entity_poly.entity_id
_entity_poly.type
_entity_poly.pdbx_seq_one_letter_code
_entity_poly.pdbx_strand_id
1 'polypeptide(L)'
;MSILLIGLFRFGSLFIIAASVCDVFDGRLARYLKTDGPMGVQLDSLADIVSFGVAPVILAYSISHWSFLMTIAFVVFPSAGAWRLGRFNVNPTQDYFVGLPITAAGLIVSFLALFSYTSPLIMIALASLMISTLKVPKL
;
A
#
# COMPACT_ATOMS: atom_id res chain seq x y z
N MET A 1 -5.00 25.06 16.24
CA MET A 1 -4.04 24.26 15.44
C MET A 1 -4.49 22.80 15.28
N SER A 2 -4.96 22.12 16.33
CA SER A 2 -5.22 20.67 16.30
C SER A 2 -6.36 20.22 15.36
N ILE A 3 -7.47 20.97 15.27
CA ILE A 3 -8.62 20.61 14.39
C ILE A 3 -8.26 20.66 12.90
N LEU A 4 -7.42 21.62 12.50
CA LEU A 4 -7.02 21.81 11.11
C LEU A 4 -6.07 20.68 10.66
N LEU A 5 -5.17 20.26 11.56
CA LEU A 5 -4.27 19.12 11.34
C LEU A 5 -5.05 17.79 11.21
N ILE A 6 -6.03 17.56 12.10
CA ILE A 6 -6.89 16.37 12.05
C ILE A 6 -7.71 16.35 10.74
N GLY A 7 -8.21 17.51 10.32
CA GLY A 7 -8.87 17.66 9.02
C GLY A 7 -7.96 17.26 7.87
N LEU A 8 -6.73 17.77 7.85
CA LEU A 8 -5.74 17.47 6.80
C LEU A 8 -5.41 15.98 6.72
N PHE A 9 -5.23 15.30 7.86
CA PHE A 9 -4.96 13.86 7.89
C PHE A 9 -6.15 13.02 7.42
N ARG A 10 -7.38 13.45 7.72
CA ARG A 10 -8.60 12.80 7.22
C ARG A 10 -8.72 12.95 5.71
N PHE A 11 -8.48 14.15 5.17
CA PHE A 11 -8.44 14.36 3.72
C PHE A 11 -7.33 13.54 3.05
N GLY A 12 -6.13 13.50 3.64
CA GLY A 12 -5.03 12.65 3.15
C GLY A 12 -5.42 11.17 3.08
N SER A 13 -6.08 10.67 4.12
CA SER A 13 -6.57 9.28 4.16
C SER A 13 -7.62 9.02 3.08
N LEU A 14 -8.55 9.95 2.87
CA LEU A 14 -9.56 9.88 1.80
C LEU A 14 -8.92 9.91 0.40
N PHE A 15 -7.87 10.72 0.20
CA PHE A 15 -7.17 10.77 -1.09
C PHE A 15 -6.46 9.45 -1.41
N ILE A 16 -5.88 8.77 -0.42
CA ILE A 16 -5.28 7.45 -0.64
C ILE A 16 -6.37 6.42 -0.99
N ILE A 17 -7.51 6.47 -0.30
CA ILE A 17 -8.65 5.60 -0.65
C ILE A 17 -9.13 5.90 -2.07
N ALA A 18 -9.23 7.17 -2.47
CA ALA A 18 -9.56 7.56 -3.83
C ALA A 18 -8.50 7.09 -4.85
N ALA A 19 -7.21 7.11 -4.50
CA ALA A 19 -6.14 6.60 -5.35
C ALA A 19 -6.31 5.10 -5.67
N SER A 20 -6.83 4.30 -4.74
CA SER A 20 -7.13 2.87 -5.01
C SER A 20 -8.20 2.66 -6.08
N VAL A 21 -9.12 3.62 -6.21
CA VAL A 21 -10.12 3.59 -7.26
C VAL A 21 -9.46 3.92 -8.59
N CYS A 22 -8.60 4.95 -8.64
CA CYS A 22 -7.84 5.32 -9.83
C CYS A 22 -6.93 4.19 -10.33
N ASP A 23 -6.22 3.50 -9.43
CA ASP A 23 -5.36 2.34 -9.75
C ASP A 23 -6.11 1.24 -10.53
N VAL A 24 -7.33 0.91 -10.07
CA VAL A 24 -8.20 -0.06 -10.77
C VAL A 24 -8.64 0.45 -12.15
N PHE A 25 -8.85 1.75 -12.31
CA PHE A 25 -9.20 2.34 -13.60
C PHE A 25 -8.02 2.39 -14.56
N ASP A 26 -6.82 2.78 -14.12
CA ASP A 26 -5.62 2.88 -14.94
C ASP A 26 -5.21 1.50 -15.49
N GLY A 27 -5.26 0.46 -14.65
CA GLY A 27 -5.04 -0.91 -15.07
C GLY A 27 -6.07 -1.43 -16.08
N ARG A 28 -7.34 -1.00 -15.98
CA ARG A 28 -8.40 -1.37 -16.95
C ARG A 28 -8.26 -0.61 -18.27
N LEU A 29 -7.95 0.68 -18.21
CA LEU A 29 -7.73 1.51 -19.40
C LEU A 29 -6.52 1.02 -20.19
N ALA A 30 -5.40 0.71 -19.52
CA ALA A 30 -4.19 0.20 -20.19
C ALA A 30 -4.46 -1.10 -20.97
N ARG A 31 -5.25 -2.02 -20.39
CA ARG A 31 -5.68 -3.26 -21.06
C ARG A 31 -6.63 -3.01 -22.23
N TYR A 32 -7.55 -2.06 -22.08
CA TYR A 32 -8.49 -1.70 -23.16
C TYR A 32 -7.77 -1.06 -24.36
N LEU A 33 -6.77 -0.22 -24.09
CA LEU A 33 -5.96 0.47 -25.08
C LEU A 33 -4.83 -0.41 -25.67
N LYS A 34 -4.67 -1.66 -25.21
CA LYS A 34 -3.57 -2.57 -25.61
C LYS A 34 -2.19 -1.90 -25.53
N THR A 35 -2.02 -1.03 -24.54
CA THR A 35 -0.79 -0.25 -24.31
C THR A 35 -0.06 -0.75 -23.06
N ASP A 36 -0.11 -2.06 -22.82
CA ASP A 36 0.50 -2.80 -21.72
C ASP A 36 1.99 -3.08 -22.02
N GLY A 37 2.77 -2.01 -22.19
CA GLY A 37 4.21 -2.10 -22.38
C GLY A 37 4.95 -2.47 -21.09
N PRO A 38 6.14 -3.12 -21.18
CA PRO A 38 6.93 -3.54 -20.02
C PRO A 38 7.36 -2.36 -19.12
N MET A 39 7.54 -1.18 -19.71
CA MET A 39 7.83 0.05 -18.96
C MET A 39 6.63 0.55 -18.17
N GLY A 40 5.41 0.43 -18.73
CA GLY A 40 4.17 0.84 -18.06
C GLY A 40 3.91 0.04 -16.79
N VAL A 41 4.15 -1.28 -16.84
CA VAL A 41 4.03 -2.17 -15.67
C VAL A 41 4.98 -1.78 -14.53
N GLN A 42 6.20 -1.33 -14.87
CA GLN A 42 7.16 -0.86 -13.86
C GLN A 42 6.76 0.50 -13.26
N LEU A 43 6.21 1.41 -14.07
CA LEU A 43 5.72 2.70 -13.60
C LEU A 43 4.48 2.56 -12.71
N ASP A 44 3.55 1.69 -13.09
CA ASP A 44 2.38 1.29 -12.28
C ASP A 44 2.83 0.76 -10.92
N SER A 45 3.80 -0.15 -10.93
CA SER A 45 4.38 -0.70 -9.70
C SER A 45 5.02 0.36 -8.79
N LEU A 46 5.68 1.36 -9.37
CA LEU A 46 6.30 2.45 -8.61
C LEU A 46 5.24 3.39 -8.02
N ALA A 47 4.19 3.70 -8.80
CA ALA A 47 3.04 4.47 -8.33
C ALA A 47 2.32 3.77 -7.18
N ASP A 48 2.17 2.44 -7.26
CA ASP A 48 1.61 1.59 -6.20
C ASP A 48 2.39 1.68 -4.89
N ILE A 49 3.73 1.59 -4.95
CA ILE A 49 4.60 1.68 -3.77
C ILE A 49 4.48 3.06 -3.11
N VAL A 50 4.44 4.14 -3.89
CA VAL A 50 4.33 5.49 -3.34
C VAL A 50 2.94 5.72 -2.75
N SER A 51 1.88 5.36 -3.47
CA SER A 51 0.50 5.65 -3.11
C SER A 51 -0.01 4.79 -1.96
N PHE A 52 0.36 3.51 -1.91
CA PHE A 52 -0.14 2.55 -0.92
C PHE A 52 0.93 2.04 0.05
N GLY A 53 2.21 2.22 -0.25
CA GLY A 53 3.30 1.91 0.67
C GLY A 53 3.70 3.13 1.50
N VAL A 54 4.11 4.21 0.84
CA VAL A 54 4.75 5.37 1.49
C VAL A 54 3.72 6.34 2.08
N ALA A 55 2.69 6.72 1.32
CA ALA A 55 1.72 7.72 1.77
C ALA A 55 0.94 7.33 3.06
N PRO A 56 0.43 6.09 3.21
CA PRO A 56 -0.28 5.68 4.44
C PRO A 56 0.64 5.66 5.66
N VAL A 57 1.90 5.28 5.46
CA VAL A 57 2.93 5.21 6.48
C VAL A 57 3.34 6.60 6.97
N ILE A 58 3.49 7.57 6.06
CA ILE A 58 3.75 8.97 6.42
C ILE A 58 2.59 9.54 7.23
N LEU A 59 1.34 9.28 6.82
CA LEU A 59 0.16 9.70 7.58
C LEU A 59 0.14 9.07 8.97
N ALA A 60 0.36 7.75 9.07
CA ALA A 60 0.41 7.05 10.35
C ALA A 60 1.52 7.60 11.26
N TYR A 61 2.71 7.86 10.71
CA TYR A 61 3.82 8.46 11.45
C TYR A 61 3.47 9.85 11.98
N SER A 62 2.83 10.67 11.14
CA SER A 62 2.46 12.06 11.47
C SER A 62 1.37 12.16 12.54
N ILE A 63 0.50 11.16 12.63
CA ILE A 63 -0.56 11.07 13.66
C ILE A 63 -0.01 10.48 14.96
N SER A 64 0.98 9.58 14.86
CA SER A 64 1.50 8.85 16.01
C SER A 64 2.45 9.67 16.88
N HIS A 65 2.61 9.24 18.13
CA HIS A 65 3.71 9.68 18.96
C HIS A 65 5.01 9.01 18.53
N TRP A 66 6.11 9.78 18.58
CA TRP A 66 7.44 9.28 18.26
C TRP A 66 7.75 8.03 19.09
N SER A 67 8.01 6.92 18.40
CA SER A 67 8.42 5.67 19.02
C SER A 67 9.36 4.93 18.08
N PHE A 68 10.34 4.24 18.67
CA PHE A 68 11.30 3.44 17.90
C PHE A 68 10.62 2.39 17.02
N LEU A 69 9.57 1.74 17.53
CA LEU A 69 8.78 0.78 16.75
C LEU A 69 8.07 1.42 15.56
N MET A 70 7.59 2.66 15.68
CA MET A 70 6.96 3.35 14.55
C MET A 70 7.98 3.72 13.48
N THR A 71 9.20 4.11 13.86
CA THR A 71 10.29 4.32 12.90
C THR A 71 10.66 3.03 12.16
N ILE A 72 10.67 1.88 12.84
CA ILE A 72 10.86 0.58 12.19
C ILE A 72 9.71 0.31 11.21
N ALA A 73 8.46 0.46 11.65
CA ALA A 73 7.29 0.26 10.80
C ALA A 73 7.33 1.17 9.55
N PHE A 74 7.83 2.40 9.72
CA PHE A 74 7.96 3.38 8.64
C PHE A 74 8.88 2.90 7.52
N VAL A 75 9.97 2.21 7.86
CA VAL A 75 10.94 1.70 6.87
C VAL A 75 10.50 0.35 6.32
N VAL A 76 10.04 -0.55 7.20
CA VAL A 76 9.76 -1.95 6.84
C VAL A 76 8.53 -2.07 5.93
N PHE A 77 7.48 -1.29 6.16
CA PHE A 77 6.24 -1.38 5.39
C PHE A 77 6.41 -1.08 3.89
N PRO A 78 6.95 0.08 3.46
CA PRO A 78 7.17 0.34 2.04
C PRO A 78 8.25 -0.57 1.44
N SER A 79 9.27 -0.98 2.21
CA SER A 79 10.29 -1.92 1.73
C SER A 79 9.71 -3.31 1.44
N ALA A 80 8.82 -3.81 2.31
CA ALA A 80 8.07 -5.05 2.11
C ALA A 80 7.19 -4.97 0.86
N GLY A 81 6.54 -3.82 0.65
CA GLY A 81 5.79 -3.51 -0.56
C GLY A 81 6.60 -3.57 -1.84
N ALA A 82 7.76 -2.91 -1.86
CA ALA A 82 8.66 -2.92 -2.99
C ALA A 82 9.17 -4.34 -3.32
N TRP A 83 9.54 -5.12 -2.31
CA TRP A 83 9.96 -6.51 -2.49
C TRP A 83 8.86 -7.38 -3.09
N ARG A 84 7.62 -7.25 -2.60
CA ARG A 84 6.47 -7.99 -3.10
C ARG A 84 6.20 -7.69 -4.58
N LEU A 85 6.19 -6.41 -4.97
CA LEU A 85 5.94 -6.03 -6.37
C LEU A 85 7.08 -6.45 -7.31
N GLY A 86 8.34 -6.33 -6.87
CA GLY A 86 9.48 -6.83 -7.64
C GLY A 86 9.38 -8.33 -7.92
N ARG A 87 8.94 -9.12 -6.93
CA ARG A 87 8.72 -10.55 -7.13
C ARG A 87 7.57 -10.86 -8.09
N PHE A 88 6.49 -10.07 -8.06
CA PHE A 88 5.35 -10.22 -8.97
C PHE A 88 5.74 -9.90 -10.42
N ASN A 89 6.54 -8.86 -10.64
CA ASN A 89 7.00 -8.47 -11.99
C ASN A 89 7.96 -9.48 -12.62
N VAL A 90 8.74 -10.23 -11.83
CA VAL A 90 9.70 -11.24 -12.33
C VAL A 90 9.03 -12.60 -12.58
N ASN A 91 7.92 -12.92 -11.90
CA ASN A 91 7.22 -14.21 -12.03
C ASN A 91 5.72 -14.03 -12.36
N PRO A 92 5.36 -13.70 -13.62
CA PRO A 92 3.96 -13.48 -14.02
C PRO A 92 3.11 -14.76 -14.03
N THR A 93 3.72 -15.95 -13.89
CA THR A 93 3.10 -17.26 -14.07
C THR A 93 2.91 -18.01 -12.74
N GLN A 94 1.90 -17.65 -11.96
CA GLN A 94 1.39 -18.55 -10.91
C GLN A 94 -0.15 -18.50 -10.86
N ASP A 95 -0.80 -19.66 -11.08
CA ASP A 95 -2.24 -19.92 -10.92
C ASP A 95 -2.79 -19.74 -9.48
N TYR A 96 -2.03 -19.04 -8.63
CA TYR A 96 -2.24 -18.91 -7.20
C TYR A 96 -2.11 -17.42 -6.82
N PHE A 97 -3.03 -16.92 -6.00
CA PHE A 97 -2.84 -15.61 -5.35
C PHE A 97 -1.76 -15.77 -4.28
N VAL A 98 -0.67 -15.00 -4.38
CA VAL A 98 0.44 -15.03 -3.42
C VAL A 98 0.48 -13.72 -2.64
N GLY A 99 0.14 -13.80 -1.34
CA GLY A 99 0.27 -12.71 -0.38
C GLY A 99 -0.77 -11.59 -0.53
N LEU A 100 -0.76 -10.65 0.42
CA LEU A 100 -1.70 -9.52 0.49
C LEU A 100 -1.31 -8.40 -0.49
N PRO A 101 -2.24 -7.88 -1.33
CA PRO A 101 -2.05 -6.68 -2.14
C PRO A 101 -1.50 -5.49 -1.36
N ILE A 102 -0.51 -4.79 -1.93
CA ILE A 102 0.01 -3.52 -1.35
C ILE A 102 -1.10 -2.49 -1.24
N THR A 103 -1.98 -2.45 -2.24
CA THR A 103 -3.22 -1.65 -2.26
C THR A 103 -4.09 -1.96 -1.05
N ALA A 104 -4.34 -3.23 -0.75
CA ALA A 104 -5.13 -3.65 0.41
C ALA A 104 -4.46 -3.31 1.74
N ALA A 105 -3.14 -3.53 1.86
CA ALA A 105 -2.39 -3.16 3.07
C ALA A 105 -2.41 -1.64 3.31
N GLY A 106 -2.17 -0.85 2.26
CA GLY A 106 -2.20 0.61 2.31
C GLY A 106 -3.59 1.14 2.68
N LEU A 107 -4.65 0.56 2.10
CA LEU A 107 -6.03 0.90 2.42
C LEU A 107 -6.37 0.65 3.89
N ILE A 108 -5.93 -0.47 4.47
CA ILE A 108 -6.14 -0.75 5.89
C ILE A 108 -5.47 0.33 6.75
N VAL A 109 -4.22 0.67 6.46
CA VAL A 109 -3.49 1.71 7.20
C VAL A 109 -4.17 3.08 7.05
N SER A 110 -4.56 3.47 5.84
CA SER A 110 -5.28 4.73 5.58
C SER A 110 -6.66 4.76 6.25
N PHE A 111 -7.37 3.64 6.30
CA PHE A 111 -8.65 3.54 6.98
C PHE A 111 -8.49 3.73 8.50
N LEU A 112 -7.48 3.11 9.11
CA LEU A 112 -7.16 3.33 10.53
C LEU A 112 -6.79 4.80 10.81
N ALA A 113 -5.99 5.41 9.91
CA ALA A 113 -5.59 6.80 10.00
C ALA A 113 -6.78 7.79 9.93
N LEU A 114 -7.85 7.45 9.20
CA LEU A 114 -9.09 8.25 9.13
C LEU A 114 -9.73 8.44 10.52
N PHE A 115 -9.69 7.40 11.35
CA PHE A 115 -10.14 7.43 12.75
C PHE A 115 -9.05 7.88 13.73
N SER A 116 -7.92 8.40 13.23
CA SER A 116 -6.75 8.79 14.01
C SER A 116 -6.17 7.65 14.86
N TYR A 117 -6.39 6.40 14.43
CA TYR A 117 -5.81 5.23 15.06
C TYR A 117 -4.57 4.78 14.29
N THR A 118 -3.46 4.61 14.99
CA THR A 118 -2.21 4.14 14.41
C THR A 118 -1.57 3.13 15.34
N SER A 119 -1.15 1.99 14.82
CA SER A 119 -0.36 1.04 15.61
C SER A 119 0.80 0.46 14.78
N PRO A 120 2.04 0.57 15.28
CA PRO A 120 3.21 0.06 14.56
C PRO A 120 3.17 -1.46 14.43
N LEU A 121 2.55 -2.17 15.38
CA LEU A 121 2.37 -3.62 15.33
C LEU A 121 1.49 -4.06 14.17
N ILE A 122 0.39 -3.35 13.89
CA ILE A 122 -0.46 -3.67 12.74
C ILE A 122 0.31 -3.44 11.44
N MET A 123 1.06 -2.34 11.34
CA MET A 123 1.86 -2.05 10.15
C MET A 123 2.95 -3.12 9.93
N ILE A 124 3.66 -3.52 10.97
CA ILE A 124 4.67 -4.59 10.88
C ILE A 124 4.02 -5.93 10.54
N ALA A 125 2.83 -6.23 11.09
CA ALA A 125 2.09 -7.45 10.77
C ALA A 125 1.58 -7.45 9.32
N LEU A 126 1.11 -6.31 8.81
CA LEU A 126 0.74 -6.17 7.40
C LEU A 126 1.96 -6.31 6.49
N ALA A 127 3.09 -5.70 6.85
CA ALA A 127 4.34 -5.82 6.10
C ALA A 127 4.85 -7.28 6.06
N SER A 128 4.79 -8.00 7.19
CA SER A 128 5.14 -9.41 7.23
C SER A 128 4.18 -10.26 6.41
N LEU A 129 2.89 -9.95 6.40
CA LEU A 129 1.87 -10.62 5.58
C LEU A 129 2.05 -10.33 4.08
N MET A 130 2.57 -9.16 3.70
CA MET A 130 2.92 -8.85 2.31
C MET A 130 4.14 -9.64 1.81
N ILE A 131 5.12 -9.89 2.69
CA ILE A 131 6.27 -10.76 2.39
C ILE A 131 5.86 -12.24 2.45
N SER A 132 4.88 -12.56 3.32
CA SER A 132 4.40 -13.90 3.54
C SER A 132 3.77 -14.48 2.27
N THR A 133 4.33 -15.60 1.83
CA THR A 133 3.85 -16.37 0.68
C THR A 133 2.73 -17.32 1.09
N LEU A 134 1.66 -16.83 1.72
CA LEU A 134 0.47 -17.65 1.91
C LEU A 134 -0.12 -17.91 0.52
N LYS A 135 0.12 -19.13 0.02
CA LYS A 135 -0.47 -19.65 -1.21
C LYS A 135 -1.89 -20.11 -0.85
N VAL A 136 -2.90 -19.38 -1.29
CA VAL A 136 -4.29 -19.86 -1.18
C VAL A 136 -4.59 -20.67 -2.45
N PRO A 137 -4.90 -21.98 -2.35
CA PRO A 137 -5.30 -22.77 -3.50
C PRO A 137 -6.67 -22.30 -4.01
N LYS A 138 -6.83 -22.21 -5.34
CA LYS A 138 -8.13 -22.00 -6.00
C LYS A 138 -9.06 -23.17 -5.62
N LEU A 139 -10.20 -22.86 -5.00
CA LEU A 139 -11.36 -23.77 -4.97
C LEU A 139 -12.08 -23.70 -6.31
#